data_AF-A0A7X9FWQ6-F1
#
_entry.id   AF-A0A7X9FWQ6-F1
#
_cell.length_a   1.000
_cell.length_b   1.000
_cell.length_c   1.000
_cell.angle_alpha   90.00
_cell.angle_beta   90.00
_cell.angle_gamma   90.00
#
_symmetry.space_group_name_H-M   'P 1'
#
loop_
_entity.id
_entity.type
_entity.pdbx_description
1 polymer ?
#
loop_
_entity_poly.entity_id
_entity_poly.type
_entity_poly.pdbx_seq_one_letter_code
_entity_poly.pdbx_strand_id
1 'polypeptide(L)'
;ANTGAYGHPEPTRVRVTPVKGKCIVVSGHDLKDLEELLKQTEGLGLNVYTHGEMLPATAYPGLKKYKHLVGNYGGAWQDQQKEFEQFPGAILMTTNCLQKPKNSYQDRIFTSGVVGWEGVRHITGHNFAPVIAAALAQPGFSEDAEEKYIMTGFAHNAVMKVAGQLIEAIKAGQIRHIFLIGGCDGAKSGRNYYTEFAEKVPKDCLILTLACGKYRFNKLEFGDIGGIPRLLDAGQCNDSYSAIQIALTLSKAFGCSVNELPLSFILSWFEQKAVAVLLTLLYLGVEKIKLGPSLPAFTTPAVLNVLVDKFKIGPITSVEADLAEALGK
;
A
#
# COMPACT_ATOMS: atom_id res chain seq x y z
N ALA A 1 17.19 5.05 3.29
CA ALA A 1 17.62 3.84 2.55
C ALA A 1 16.97 3.79 1.18
N ASN A 2 15.67 3.47 1.05
CA ASN A 2 14.99 3.30 -0.24
C ASN A 2 15.16 4.47 -1.20
N THR A 3 14.84 5.70 -0.76
CA THR A 3 14.96 6.88 -1.63
C THR A 3 16.40 7.20 -2.04
N GLY A 4 17.38 6.87 -1.19
CA GLY A 4 18.81 7.02 -1.50
C GLY A 4 19.30 6.00 -2.52
N ALA A 5 18.77 4.78 -2.52
CA ALA A 5 19.15 3.72 -3.46
C ALA A 5 18.39 3.81 -4.79
N TYR A 6 17.10 4.14 -4.75
CA TYR A 6 16.19 4.01 -5.89
C TYR A 6 15.55 5.34 -6.35
N GLY A 7 15.92 6.46 -5.73
CA GLY A 7 15.32 7.77 -5.97
C GLY A 7 14.01 7.97 -5.20
N HIS A 8 13.53 9.21 -5.12
CA HIS A 8 12.22 9.48 -4.51
C HIS A 8 11.09 8.96 -5.40
N PRO A 9 10.05 8.31 -4.83
CA PRO A 9 8.87 7.95 -5.59
C PRO A 9 8.25 9.16 -6.32
N GLU A 10 7.78 8.92 -7.54
CA GLU A 10 7.09 9.90 -8.35
C GLU A 10 5.70 9.39 -8.77
N PRO A 11 4.70 10.28 -8.92
CA PRO A 11 3.37 9.89 -9.39
C PRO A 11 3.46 9.05 -10.66
N THR A 12 2.96 7.82 -10.59
CA THR A 12 3.13 6.82 -11.63
C THR A 12 1.81 6.11 -11.90
N ARG A 13 1.43 6.05 -13.19
CA ARG A 13 0.37 5.17 -13.67
C ARG A 13 0.92 3.76 -13.79
N VAL A 14 0.31 2.83 -13.07
CA VAL A 14 0.73 1.43 -13.01
C VAL A 14 -0.33 0.56 -13.65
N ARG A 15 0.05 -0.21 -14.67
CA ARG A 15 -0.84 -1.20 -15.28
C ARG A 15 -1.17 -2.30 -14.27
N VAL A 16 -2.44 -2.66 -14.16
CA VAL A 16 -2.91 -3.72 -13.24
C VAL A 16 -3.54 -4.93 -13.95
N THR A 17 -3.39 -4.98 -15.27
CA THR A 17 -3.91 -6.06 -16.11
C THR A 17 -2.78 -6.76 -16.86
N PRO A 18 -2.94 -8.06 -17.17
CA PRO A 18 -1.93 -8.86 -17.86
C PRO A 18 -1.37 -8.23 -19.15
N VAL A 19 -0.08 -8.46 -19.35
CA VAL A 19 0.73 -8.25 -20.56
C VAL A 19 1.22 -9.63 -21.02
N LYS A 20 1.06 -9.91 -22.31
CA LYS A 20 1.45 -11.14 -22.99
C LYS A 20 2.90 -11.49 -22.70
N GLY A 21 3.15 -12.77 -22.47
CA GLY A 21 4.50 -13.32 -22.30
C GLY A 21 4.71 -14.03 -20.96
N LYS A 22 5.88 -14.64 -20.85
CA LYS A 22 6.32 -15.35 -19.64
C LYS A 22 6.56 -14.34 -18.52
N CYS A 23 6.26 -14.73 -17.28
CA CYS A 23 6.21 -13.74 -16.21
C CYS A 23 6.64 -14.25 -14.84
N ILE A 24 7.07 -13.30 -14.01
CA ILE A 24 7.35 -13.46 -12.59
C ILE A 24 6.53 -12.43 -11.83
N VAL A 25 5.98 -12.80 -10.67
CA VAL A 25 5.38 -11.84 -9.74
C VAL A 25 6.16 -11.82 -8.43
N VAL A 26 6.50 -10.62 -7.95
CA VAL A 26 7.22 -10.40 -6.69
C VAL A 26 6.26 -9.81 -5.67
N SER A 27 6.18 -10.45 -4.51
CA SER A 27 5.34 -10.07 -3.39
C SER A 27 6.16 -9.85 -2.12
N GLY A 28 5.60 -9.13 -1.16
CA GLY A 28 6.30 -8.69 0.04
C GLY A 28 6.68 -7.22 -0.03
N HIS A 29 7.85 -6.85 0.50
CA HIS A 29 8.24 -5.44 0.65
C HIS A 29 9.68 -5.14 0.20
N ASP A 30 10.51 -6.16 -0.03
CA ASP A 30 11.95 -5.95 -0.20
C ASP A 30 12.27 -5.45 -1.62
N LEU A 31 12.71 -4.19 -1.71
CA LEU A 31 13.06 -3.55 -2.98
C LEU A 31 14.41 -4.05 -3.52
N LYS A 32 15.28 -4.62 -2.67
CA LYS A 32 16.58 -5.11 -3.07
C LYS A 32 16.46 -6.45 -3.79
N ASP A 33 15.63 -7.36 -3.28
CA ASP A 33 15.26 -8.60 -3.96
C ASP A 33 14.66 -8.31 -5.34
N LEU A 34 13.75 -7.34 -5.44
CA LEU A 34 13.19 -6.92 -6.73
C LEU A 34 14.27 -6.37 -7.67
N GLU A 35 15.16 -5.50 -7.20
CA GLU A 35 16.25 -4.96 -8.01
C GLU A 35 17.16 -6.07 -8.55
N GLU A 36 17.60 -6.99 -7.70
CA GLU A 36 18.48 -8.08 -8.09
C GLU A 36 17.80 -9.07 -9.05
N LEU A 37 16.49 -9.32 -8.88
CA LEU A 37 15.71 -10.08 -9.84
C LEU A 37 15.59 -9.36 -11.18
N LEU A 38 15.31 -8.05 -11.18
CA LEU A 38 15.20 -7.25 -12.40
C LEU A 38 16.49 -7.27 -13.22
N LYS A 39 17.65 -7.16 -12.56
CA LYS A 39 18.97 -7.30 -13.20
C LYS A 39 19.16 -8.68 -13.86
N GLN A 40 18.80 -9.74 -13.14
CA GLN A 40 19.00 -11.12 -13.62
C GLN A 40 18.00 -11.53 -14.71
N THR A 41 16.87 -10.83 -14.84
CA THR A 41 15.81 -11.10 -15.84
C THR A 41 15.90 -10.22 -17.08
N GLU A 42 16.76 -9.20 -17.06
CA GLU A 42 16.93 -8.27 -18.17
C GLU A 42 17.41 -9.01 -19.43
N GLY A 43 16.73 -8.79 -20.55
CA GLY A 43 17.03 -9.45 -21.82
C GLY A 43 16.50 -10.89 -21.97
N LEU A 44 15.85 -11.47 -20.96
CA LEU A 44 15.35 -12.86 -21.01
C LEU A 44 13.92 -13.00 -21.57
N GLY A 45 13.28 -11.90 -21.97
CA GLY A 45 11.89 -11.91 -22.44
C GLY A 45 10.87 -12.25 -21.35
N LEU A 46 11.18 -11.93 -20.09
CA LEU A 46 10.30 -12.13 -18.93
C LEU A 46 9.69 -10.81 -18.47
N ASN A 47 8.37 -10.79 -18.31
CA ASN A 47 7.65 -9.70 -17.66
C ASN A 47 7.69 -9.88 -16.13
N VAL A 48 8.10 -8.85 -15.40
CA VAL A 48 8.09 -8.82 -13.94
C VAL A 48 6.92 -7.95 -13.47
N TYR A 49 6.11 -8.52 -12.58
CA TYR A 49 5.02 -7.86 -11.89
C TYR A 49 5.34 -7.69 -10.41
N THR A 50 4.81 -6.64 -9.81
CA THR A 50 4.67 -6.54 -8.36
C THR A 50 3.33 -7.15 -7.90
N HIS A 51 3.22 -7.50 -6.62
CA HIS A 51 1.96 -7.89 -5.98
C HIS A 51 1.90 -7.35 -4.55
N GLY A 52 0.71 -6.97 -4.10
CA GLY A 52 0.46 -6.46 -2.76
C GLY A 52 1.35 -5.26 -2.40
N GLU A 53 2.12 -5.41 -1.33
CA GLU A 53 3.00 -4.34 -0.82
C GLU A 53 4.20 -4.03 -1.73
N MET A 54 4.41 -4.76 -2.83
CA MET A 54 5.41 -4.39 -3.84
C MET A 54 4.91 -3.34 -4.84
N LEU A 55 3.61 -3.05 -4.93
CA LEU A 55 3.05 -2.04 -5.86
C LEU A 55 3.86 -0.72 -5.89
N PRO A 56 4.21 -0.11 -4.74
CA PRO A 56 4.93 1.17 -4.72
C PRO A 56 6.33 1.13 -5.35
N ALA A 57 6.93 -0.05 -5.50
CA ALA A 57 8.23 -0.21 -6.16
C ALA A 57 8.22 0.35 -7.59
N THR A 58 7.07 0.28 -8.26
CA THR A 58 6.84 0.81 -9.61
C THR A 58 6.89 2.34 -9.69
N ALA A 59 6.90 3.06 -8.56
CA ALA A 59 7.04 4.52 -8.53
C ALA A 59 8.47 5.00 -8.31
N TYR A 60 9.43 4.11 -8.02
CA TYR A 60 10.82 4.49 -7.79
C TYR A 60 11.60 4.60 -9.12
N PRO A 61 12.17 5.77 -9.48
CA PRO A 61 12.88 5.95 -10.75
C PRO A 61 13.98 4.91 -11.03
N GLY A 62 14.73 4.51 -9.99
CA GLY A 62 15.80 3.52 -10.08
C GLY A 62 15.34 2.10 -10.41
N LEU A 63 14.06 1.78 -10.17
CA LEU A 63 13.43 0.50 -10.54
C LEU A 63 12.62 0.63 -11.84
N LYS A 64 11.95 1.77 -12.06
CA LYS A 64 11.20 2.09 -13.29
C LYS A 64 12.03 2.06 -14.58
N LYS A 65 13.35 2.18 -14.46
CA LYS A 65 14.26 2.10 -15.61
C LYS A 65 14.19 0.74 -16.33
N TYR A 66 13.87 -0.34 -15.60
CA TYR A 66 13.72 -1.69 -16.16
C TYR A 66 12.38 -1.81 -16.86
N LYS A 67 12.38 -1.84 -18.20
CA LYS A 67 11.15 -1.80 -19.02
C LYS A 67 10.28 -3.05 -18.88
N HIS A 68 10.86 -4.16 -18.44
CA HIS A 68 10.15 -5.40 -18.17
C HIS A 68 9.54 -5.45 -16.77
N LEU A 69 9.68 -4.43 -15.93
CA LEU A 69 8.80 -4.21 -14.77
C LEU A 69 7.47 -3.62 -15.26
N VAL A 70 6.54 -4.49 -15.64
CA VAL A 70 5.38 -4.10 -16.49
C VAL A 70 4.17 -3.62 -15.70
N GLY A 71 4.08 -3.88 -14.39
CA GLY A 71 2.93 -3.45 -13.59
C GLY A 71 2.76 -4.21 -12.28
N ASN A 72 1.53 -4.17 -11.75
CA ASN A 72 1.14 -4.86 -10.52
C ASN A 72 0.03 -5.88 -10.78
N TYR A 73 0.24 -7.13 -10.41
CA TYR A 73 -0.77 -8.17 -10.50
C TYR A 73 -1.59 -8.29 -9.20
N GLY A 74 -2.90 -8.48 -9.33
CA GLY A 74 -3.78 -8.84 -8.21
C GLY A 74 -4.15 -7.69 -7.28
N GLY A 75 -4.21 -8.01 -5.98
CA GLY A 75 -4.73 -7.15 -4.93
C GLY A 75 -3.95 -7.26 -3.62
N ALA A 76 -4.68 -7.28 -2.50
CA ALA A 76 -4.08 -7.47 -1.19
C ALA A 76 -3.84 -8.96 -0.89
N TRP A 77 -2.96 -9.20 0.08
CA TRP A 77 -2.39 -10.52 0.36
C TRP A 77 -3.41 -11.61 0.69
N GLN A 78 -4.60 -11.29 1.19
CA GLN A 78 -5.62 -12.28 1.53
C GLN A 78 -6.18 -13.00 0.29
N ASP A 79 -6.11 -12.38 -0.89
CA ASP A 79 -6.62 -12.96 -2.13
C ASP A 79 -5.55 -13.80 -2.88
N GLN A 80 -4.31 -13.83 -2.36
CA GLN A 80 -3.15 -14.39 -3.05
C GLN A 80 -3.34 -15.85 -3.47
N GLN A 81 -4.06 -16.69 -2.72
CA GLN A 81 -4.23 -18.09 -3.10
C GLN A 81 -5.01 -18.27 -4.41
N LYS A 82 -5.98 -17.38 -4.66
CA LYS A 82 -6.74 -17.36 -5.92
C LYS A 82 -5.90 -16.71 -7.02
N GLU A 83 -5.27 -15.59 -6.71
CA GLU A 83 -4.47 -14.83 -7.67
C GLU A 83 -3.24 -15.61 -8.15
N PHE A 84 -2.46 -16.21 -7.24
CA PHE A 84 -1.27 -17.00 -7.60
C PHE A 84 -1.59 -18.29 -8.35
N GLU A 85 -2.73 -18.90 -8.06
CA GLU A 85 -3.23 -20.06 -8.83
C GLU A 85 -3.53 -19.66 -10.28
N GLN A 86 -4.08 -18.46 -10.51
CA GLN A 86 -4.39 -17.92 -11.84
C GLN A 86 -3.18 -17.30 -12.56
N PHE A 87 -2.15 -16.90 -11.81
CA PHE A 87 -0.94 -16.30 -12.39
C PHE A 87 -0.12 -17.37 -13.15
N PRO A 88 0.12 -17.23 -14.47
CA PRO A 88 0.74 -18.28 -15.29
C PRO A 88 2.28 -18.18 -15.30
N GLY A 89 2.90 -17.90 -14.15
CA GLY A 89 4.32 -17.61 -14.02
C GLY A 89 4.90 -18.03 -12.66
N ALA A 90 6.15 -17.65 -12.38
CA ALA A 90 6.77 -17.91 -11.08
C ALA A 90 6.43 -16.80 -10.06
N ILE A 91 6.43 -17.15 -8.78
CA ILE A 91 6.09 -16.25 -7.67
C ILE A 91 7.27 -16.17 -6.70
N LEU A 92 7.72 -14.97 -6.37
CA LEU A 92 8.76 -14.72 -5.37
C LEU A 92 8.17 -13.99 -4.16
N MET A 93 8.34 -14.58 -2.97
CA MET A 93 7.93 -14.01 -1.69
C MET A 93 9.14 -13.48 -0.93
N THR A 94 9.25 -12.16 -0.81
CA THR A 94 10.38 -11.47 -0.15
C THR A 94 10.16 -11.27 1.35
N THR A 95 8.90 -11.08 1.76
CA THR A 95 8.48 -10.91 3.15
C THR A 95 7.10 -11.51 3.39
N ASN A 96 6.53 -11.32 4.58
CA ASN A 96 5.10 -11.51 4.80
C ASN A 96 4.25 -10.65 3.83
N CYS A 97 3.02 -11.04 3.50
CA CYS A 97 2.27 -12.19 4.02
C CYS A 97 2.25 -13.35 3.01
N LEU A 98 2.75 -14.52 3.41
CA LEU A 98 2.60 -15.78 2.67
C LEU A 98 1.48 -16.60 3.30
N GLN A 99 0.45 -16.91 2.52
CA GLN A 99 -0.54 -17.93 2.89
C GLN A 99 -0.04 -19.32 2.51
N LYS A 100 -0.64 -20.37 3.07
CA LYS A 100 -0.35 -21.75 2.66
C LYS A 100 -0.43 -21.88 1.14
N PRO A 101 0.66 -22.18 0.43
CA PRO A 101 0.61 -22.39 -1.01
C PRO A 101 -0.32 -23.55 -1.36
N LYS A 102 -1.07 -23.41 -2.45
CA LYS A 102 -1.84 -24.53 -3.00
C LYS A 102 -0.91 -25.43 -3.81
N ASN A 103 -1.25 -26.72 -3.86
CA ASN A 103 -0.50 -27.70 -4.66
C ASN A 103 -0.41 -27.30 -6.15
N SER A 104 -1.39 -26.54 -6.67
CA SER A 104 -1.45 -26.08 -8.07
C SER A 104 -0.34 -25.11 -8.48
N TYR A 105 0.37 -24.49 -7.53
CA TYR A 105 1.48 -23.58 -7.81
C TYR A 105 2.68 -23.74 -6.88
N GLN A 106 2.68 -24.77 -6.02
CA GLN A 106 3.71 -24.96 -5.01
C GLN A 106 5.10 -25.18 -5.61
N ASP A 107 5.18 -25.72 -6.83
CA ASP A 107 6.40 -25.96 -7.59
C ASP A 107 7.01 -24.68 -8.22
N ARG A 108 6.22 -23.61 -8.34
CA ARG A 108 6.60 -22.33 -8.97
C ARG A 108 6.50 -21.12 -8.04
N ILE A 109 6.37 -21.35 -6.73
CA ILE A 109 6.51 -20.32 -5.70
C ILE A 109 7.84 -20.51 -4.96
N PHE A 110 8.46 -19.39 -4.61
CA PHE A 110 9.77 -19.33 -3.97
C PHE A 110 9.72 -18.36 -2.80
N THR A 111 10.50 -18.66 -1.77
CA THR A 111 10.70 -17.77 -0.63
C THR A 111 12.11 -17.21 -0.61
N SER A 112 12.30 -16.07 0.05
CA SER A 112 13.59 -15.40 0.23
C SER A 112 13.59 -14.63 1.55
N GLY A 113 14.74 -14.10 1.94
CA GLY A 113 14.89 -13.35 3.18
C GLY A 113 14.45 -14.18 4.40
N VAL A 114 13.52 -13.62 5.19
CA VAL A 114 13.00 -14.28 6.40
C VAL A 114 11.78 -15.17 6.14
N VAL A 115 11.31 -15.27 4.88
CA VAL A 115 10.12 -16.06 4.54
C VAL A 115 10.49 -17.53 4.39
N GLY A 116 9.67 -18.42 4.95
CA GLY A 116 9.79 -19.86 4.78
C GLY A 116 8.44 -20.55 4.79
N TRP A 117 8.32 -21.63 4.03
CA TRP A 117 7.19 -22.55 4.07
C TRP A 117 7.69 -23.95 3.71
N GLU A 118 7.22 -24.98 4.41
CA GLU A 118 7.66 -26.36 4.18
C GLU A 118 7.34 -26.81 2.75
N GLY A 119 8.33 -27.39 2.08
CA GLY A 119 8.21 -27.84 0.69
C GLY A 119 8.22 -26.72 -0.36
N VAL A 120 8.42 -25.46 0.05
CA VAL A 120 8.66 -24.34 -0.88
C VAL A 120 10.15 -24.07 -0.97
N ARG A 121 10.69 -23.95 -2.19
CA ARG A 121 12.11 -23.70 -2.38
C ARG A 121 12.50 -22.30 -1.87
N HIS A 122 13.47 -22.26 -0.97
CA HIS A 122 14.03 -21.03 -0.42
C HIS A 122 15.25 -20.57 -1.24
N ILE A 123 15.31 -19.28 -1.55
CA ILE A 123 16.37 -18.63 -2.33
C ILE A 123 17.32 -17.91 -1.39
N THR A 124 18.62 -18.16 -1.56
CA THR A 124 19.69 -17.53 -0.79
C THR A 124 20.64 -16.77 -1.71
N GLY A 125 21.31 -15.74 -1.17
CA GLY A 125 22.33 -14.97 -1.87
C GLY A 125 21.83 -14.23 -3.12
N HIS A 126 20.54 -13.91 -3.19
CA HIS A 126 19.87 -13.33 -4.37
C HIS A 126 20.10 -14.13 -5.68
N ASN A 127 20.37 -15.43 -5.61
CA ASN A 127 20.50 -16.26 -6.81
C ASN A 127 19.10 -16.65 -7.31
N PHE A 128 18.52 -15.85 -8.19
CA PHE A 128 17.16 -16.05 -8.70
C PHE A 128 17.08 -16.99 -9.92
N ALA A 129 18.18 -17.66 -10.29
CA ALA A 129 18.17 -18.66 -11.36
C ALA A 129 17.04 -19.71 -11.23
N PRO A 130 16.69 -20.22 -10.02
CA PRO A 130 15.54 -21.11 -9.86
C PRO A 130 14.19 -20.47 -10.20
N VAL A 131 13.98 -19.21 -9.81
CA VAL A 131 12.74 -18.46 -10.07
C VAL A 131 12.61 -18.22 -11.58
N ILE A 132 13.71 -17.81 -12.21
CA ILE A 132 13.79 -17.55 -13.65
C ILE A 132 13.53 -18.83 -14.45
N ALA A 133 14.17 -19.94 -14.09
CA ALA A 133 13.96 -21.23 -14.75
C ALA A 133 12.50 -21.69 -14.67
N ALA A 134 11.86 -21.55 -13.50
CA ALA A 134 10.45 -21.86 -13.33
C ALA A 134 9.57 -20.97 -14.22
N ALA A 135 9.80 -19.66 -14.26
CA ALA A 135 9.05 -18.74 -15.12
C ALA A 135 9.22 -19.06 -16.61
N LEU A 136 10.43 -19.44 -17.02
CA LEU A 136 10.73 -19.85 -18.39
C LEU A 136 10.02 -21.16 -18.78
N ALA A 137 9.76 -22.05 -17.82
CA ALA A 137 9.01 -23.28 -18.04
C ALA A 137 7.48 -23.10 -18.11
N GLN A 138 6.95 -21.97 -17.59
CA GLN A 138 5.52 -21.69 -17.60
C GLN A 138 5.04 -21.12 -18.95
N PRO A 139 3.74 -21.28 -19.30
CA PRO A 139 3.17 -20.73 -20.53
C PRO A 139 3.19 -19.20 -20.58
N GLY A 140 3.08 -18.52 -19.43
CA GLY A 140 2.87 -17.07 -19.38
C GLY A 140 1.45 -16.66 -19.79
N PHE A 141 1.21 -15.36 -19.90
CA PHE A 141 -0.04 -14.85 -20.44
C PHE A 141 -0.06 -14.98 -21.97
N SER A 142 -1.15 -15.50 -22.53
CA SER A 142 -1.32 -15.70 -23.98
C SER A 142 -1.52 -14.41 -24.77
N GLU A 143 -2.08 -13.39 -24.13
CA GLU A 143 -2.45 -12.11 -24.72
C GLU A 143 -2.37 -10.96 -23.70
N ASP A 144 -2.36 -9.74 -24.21
CA ASP A 144 -2.56 -8.55 -23.41
C ASP A 144 -4.04 -8.47 -23.03
N ALA A 145 -4.34 -8.25 -21.76
CA ALA A 145 -5.69 -7.89 -21.33
C ALA A 145 -5.97 -6.41 -21.63
N GLU A 146 -7.24 -6.01 -21.61
CA GLU A 146 -7.63 -4.59 -21.66
C GLU A 146 -6.88 -3.79 -20.58
N GLU A 147 -6.28 -2.68 -20.96
CA GLU A 147 -5.42 -1.93 -20.06
C GLU A 147 -6.23 -1.26 -18.95
N LYS A 148 -5.89 -1.55 -17.71
CA LYS A 148 -6.40 -0.80 -16.55
C LYS A 148 -5.24 -0.29 -15.74
N TYR A 149 -5.40 0.91 -15.20
CA TYR A 149 -4.34 1.62 -14.49
C TYR A 149 -4.81 2.05 -13.12
N ILE A 150 -3.88 2.05 -12.17
CA ILE A 150 -4.02 2.75 -10.89
C ILE A 150 -2.86 3.73 -10.72
N MET A 151 -2.99 4.67 -9.79
CA MET A 151 -1.92 5.61 -9.46
C MET A 151 -1.22 5.25 -8.15
N THR A 152 0.10 5.42 -8.11
CA THR A 152 0.91 5.36 -6.88
C THR A 152 2.07 6.35 -6.95
N GLY A 153 2.84 6.49 -5.87
CA GLY A 153 4.04 7.34 -5.86
C GLY A 153 3.85 8.75 -5.30
N PHE A 154 2.76 9.00 -4.58
CA PHE A 154 2.53 10.26 -3.85
C PHE A 154 3.19 10.25 -2.47
N ALA A 155 4.45 9.81 -2.40
CA ALA A 155 5.27 9.89 -1.19
C ALA A 155 5.59 11.37 -0.85
N HIS A 156 6.19 11.61 0.32
CA HIS A 156 6.41 12.96 0.84
C HIS A 156 7.06 13.89 -0.20
N ASN A 157 8.13 13.49 -0.88
CA ASN A 157 8.80 14.37 -1.84
C ASN A 157 7.90 14.79 -3.02
N ALA A 158 7.03 13.91 -3.50
CA ALA A 158 6.08 14.22 -4.57
C ALA A 158 5.01 15.21 -4.09
N VAL A 159 4.42 14.96 -2.92
CA VAL A 159 3.40 15.85 -2.34
C VAL A 159 4.00 17.20 -1.96
N MET A 160 5.22 17.22 -1.45
CA MET A 160 5.92 18.45 -1.06
C MET A 160 6.21 19.38 -2.24
N LYS A 161 6.41 18.85 -3.45
CA LYS A 161 6.55 19.66 -4.67
C LYS A 161 5.29 20.45 -5.02
N VAL A 162 4.12 19.99 -4.57
CA VAL A 162 2.82 20.65 -4.77
C VAL A 162 2.22 21.18 -3.47
N ALA A 163 3.00 21.20 -2.38
CA ALA A 163 2.51 21.61 -1.06
C ALA A 163 1.93 23.03 -1.05
N GLY A 164 2.53 23.97 -1.80
CA GLY A 164 1.98 25.32 -1.94
C GLY A 164 0.56 25.32 -2.51
N GLN A 165 0.34 24.60 -3.63
CA GLN A 165 -0.99 24.45 -4.23
C GLN A 165 -1.98 23.78 -3.27
N LEU A 166 -1.55 22.74 -2.56
CA LEU A 166 -2.38 22.04 -1.57
C LEU A 166 -2.77 22.95 -0.41
N ILE A 167 -1.82 23.71 0.14
CA ILE A 167 -2.06 24.66 1.24
C ILE A 167 -3.03 25.76 0.80
N GLU A 168 -2.83 26.34 -0.39
CA GLU A 168 -3.72 27.38 -0.91
C GLU A 168 -5.13 26.83 -1.18
N ALA A 169 -5.25 25.62 -1.73
CA ALA A 169 -6.54 24.99 -1.94
C ALA A 169 -7.29 24.71 -0.62
N ILE A 170 -6.58 24.32 0.44
CA ILE A 170 -7.16 24.15 1.78
C ILE A 170 -7.58 25.51 2.37
N LYS A 171 -6.71 26.53 2.31
CA LYS A 171 -7.02 27.89 2.81
C LYS A 171 -8.20 28.53 2.07
N ALA A 172 -8.32 28.28 0.77
CA ALA A 172 -9.42 28.75 -0.05
C ALA A 172 -10.72 27.95 0.14
N GLY A 173 -10.72 26.90 0.99
CA GLY A 173 -11.88 26.05 1.23
C GLY A 173 -12.24 25.12 0.06
N GLN A 174 -11.37 24.98 -0.94
CA GLN A 174 -11.56 24.05 -2.06
C GLN A 174 -11.31 22.60 -1.64
N ILE A 175 -10.36 22.40 -0.72
CA ILE A 175 -10.11 21.12 -0.05
C ILE A 175 -10.49 21.30 1.42
N ARG A 176 -11.64 20.75 1.79
CA ARG A 176 -12.16 20.89 3.15
C ARG A 176 -11.45 19.99 4.15
N HIS A 177 -11.12 18.76 3.75
CA HIS A 177 -10.58 17.74 4.65
C HIS A 177 -9.71 16.71 3.94
N ILE A 178 -8.78 16.12 4.67
CA ILE A 178 -7.95 15.00 4.24
C ILE A 178 -8.28 13.80 5.12
N PHE A 179 -8.56 12.65 4.51
CA PHE A 179 -8.74 11.39 5.22
C PHE A 179 -7.54 10.49 4.95
N LEU A 180 -6.78 10.15 5.98
CA LEU A 180 -5.82 9.05 5.89
C LEU A 180 -6.59 7.74 6.07
N ILE A 181 -6.89 7.07 4.96
CA ILE A 181 -7.58 5.77 4.94
C ILE A 181 -6.56 4.72 4.50
N GLY A 182 -6.22 3.76 5.35
CA GLY A 182 -5.20 2.77 4.98
C GLY A 182 -4.68 1.95 6.15
N GLY A 183 -3.50 1.37 5.98
CA GLY A 183 -2.93 0.38 6.91
C GLY A 183 -3.06 -1.04 6.36
N CYS A 184 -3.15 -2.05 7.22
CA CYS A 184 -3.08 -3.44 6.75
C CYS A 184 -4.46 -4.09 6.52
N ASP A 185 -4.64 -4.65 5.33
CA ASP A 185 -5.83 -5.43 4.96
C ASP A 185 -5.81 -6.86 5.53
N GLY A 186 -6.94 -7.57 5.45
CA GLY A 186 -7.04 -8.99 5.80
C GLY A 186 -8.41 -9.60 5.46
N ALA A 187 -8.60 -10.87 5.83
CA ALA A 187 -9.80 -11.64 5.45
C ALA A 187 -11.02 -11.44 6.38
N LYS A 188 -10.86 -10.79 7.53
CA LYS A 188 -11.94 -10.60 8.51
C LYS A 188 -13.09 -9.78 7.90
N SER A 189 -14.33 -10.25 8.10
CA SER A 189 -15.54 -9.52 7.71
C SER A 189 -15.62 -8.15 8.40
N GLY A 190 -16.35 -7.21 7.79
CA GLY A 190 -16.46 -5.83 8.26
C GLY A 190 -15.44 -4.87 7.63
N ARG A 191 -14.44 -5.36 6.89
CA ARG A 191 -13.47 -4.50 6.17
C ARG A 191 -14.06 -3.79 4.94
N ASN A 192 -15.27 -4.16 4.51
CA ASN A 192 -16.04 -3.41 3.50
C ASN A 192 -16.33 -1.98 3.96
N TYR A 193 -16.33 -1.73 5.29
CA TYR A 193 -16.36 -0.40 5.87
C TYR A 193 -15.37 0.56 5.18
N TYR A 194 -14.13 0.13 4.89
CA TYR A 194 -13.12 1.02 4.31
C TYR A 194 -13.40 1.36 2.83
N THR A 195 -14.02 0.43 2.09
CA THR A 195 -14.50 0.69 0.73
C THR A 195 -15.62 1.71 0.77
N GLU A 196 -16.65 1.45 1.59
CA GLU A 196 -17.82 2.32 1.73
C GLU A 196 -17.45 3.71 2.27
N PHE A 197 -16.52 3.77 3.24
CA PHE A 197 -16.00 5.04 3.76
C PHE A 197 -15.33 5.84 2.65
N ALA A 198 -14.43 5.23 1.88
CA ALA A 198 -13.74 5.90 0.78
C ALA A 198 -14.75 6.41 -0.28
N GLU A 199 -15.74 5.62 -0.66
CA GLU A 199 -16.81 6.01 -1.60
C GLU A 199 -17.64 7.20 -1.12
N LYS A 200 -17.91 7.25 0.20
CA LYS A 200 -18.70 8.32 0.83
C LYS A 200 -17.86 9.54 1.22
N VAL A 201 -16.54 9.53 1.04
CA VAL A 201 -15.71 10.73 1.24
C VAL A 201 -16.21 11.85 0.29
N PRO A 202 -16.59 13.02 0.83
CA PRO A 202 -17.09 14.13 0.03
C PRO A 202 -16.13 14.56 -1.10
N LYS A 203 -16.70 15.01 -2.23
CA LYS A 203 -15.94 15.37 -3.44
C LYS A 203 -14.95 16.52 -3.25
N ASP A 204 -15.14 17.33 -2.20
CA ASP A 204 -14.25 18.42 -1.77
C ASP A 204 -13.19 17.98 -0.73
N CYS A 205 -13.00 16.66 -0.55
CA CYS A 205 -12.02 16.09 0.36
C CYS A 205 -11.04 15.17 -0.38
N LEU A 206 -9.82 15.05 0.17
CA LEU A 206 -8.77 14.14 -0.31
C LEU A 206 -8.70 12.85 0.51
N ILE A 207 -8.25 11.78 -0.12
CA ILE A 207 -7.91 10.49 0.48
C ILE A 207 -6.40 10.29 0.35
N LEU A 208 -5.71 10.25 1.48
CA LEU A 208 -4.33 9.78 1.57
C LEU A 208 -4.37 8.31 1.95
N THR A 209 -3.66 7.45 1.23
CA THR A 209 -3.60 6.02 1.53
C THR A 209 -2.18 5.49 1.53
N LEU A 210 -2.02 4.31 2.11
CA LEU A 210 -0.77 3.57 2.22
C LEU A 210 -1.07 2.13 2.62
N ALA A 211 -0.08 1.27 2.42
CA ALA A 211 -0.13 -0.16 2.75
C ALA A 211 -1.26 -0.93 2.03
N CYS A 212 -1.36 -2.23 2.29
CA CYS A 212 -2.26 -3.11 1.54
C CYS A 212 -3.76 -2.82 1.76
N GLY A 213 -4.13 -2.05 2.79
CA GLY A 213 -5.48 -1.53 2.99
C GLY A 213 -5.99 -0.71 1.81
N LYS A 214 -5.09 -0.09 1.02
CA LYS A 214 -5.42 0.62 -0.21
C LYS A 214 -6.24 -0.23 -1.19
N TYR A 215 -6.03 -1.55 -1.22
CA TYR A 215 -6.69 -2.43 -2.18
C TYR A 215 -8.20 -2.56 -1.98
N ARG A 216 -8.73 -2.05 -0.86
CA ARG A 216 -10.17 -1.93 -0.65
C ARG A 216 -10.83 -0.90 -1.57
N PHE A 217 -10.08 0.07 -2.10
CA PHE A 217 -10.66 1.18 -2.86
C PHE A 217 -9.75 1.76 -3.95
N ASN A 218 -8.48 1.37 -4.07
CA ASN A 218 -7.53 1.99 -5.02
C ASN A 218 -7.80 1.70 -6.51
N LYS A 219 -8.79 0.87 -6.81
CA LYS A 219 -9.29 0.60 -8.16
C LYS A 219 -10.58 1.38 -8.48
N LEU A 220 -11.03 2.23 -7.56
CA LEU A 220 -12.19 3.10 -7.74
C LEU A 220 -11.76 4.46 -8.32
N GLU A 221 -12.68 5.11 -9.04
CA GLU A 221 -12.46 6.41 -9.65
C GLU A 221 -12.89 7.53 -8.70
N PHE A 222 -11.93 8.31 -8.20
CA PHE A 222 -12.20 9.40 -7.26
C PHE A 222 -12.19 10.80 -7.90
N GLY A 223 -11.64 10.95 -9.10
CA GLY A 223 -11.43 12.25 -9.77
C GLY A 223 -10.31 13.08 -9.13
N ASP A 224 -10.32 14.38 -9.37
CA ASP A 224 -9.34 15.35 -8.87
C ASP A 224 -10.02 16.62 -8.31
N ILE A 225 -9.26 17.41 -7.55
CA ILE A 225 -9.64 18.75 -7.09
C ILE A 225 -8.59 19.72 -7.61
N GLY A 226 -8.94 20.54 -8.62
CA GLY A 226 -8.02 21.52 -9.20
C GLY A 226 -6.75 20.88 -9.78
N GLY A 227 -6.86 19.70 -10.37
CA GLY A 227 -5.73 18.92 -10.92
C GLY A 227 -4.99 18.06 -9.89
N ILE A 228 -5.34 18.11 -8.61
CA ILE A 228 -4.77 17.23 -7.57
C ILE A 228 -5.63 15.96 -7.48
N PRO A 229 -5.10 14.75 -7.79
CA PRO A 229 -5.86 13.52 -7.66
C PRO A 229 -6.44 13.35 -6.25
N ARG A 230 -7.72 12.96 -6.16
CA ARG A 230 -8.39 12.78 -4.86
C ARG A 230 -7.86 11.60 -4.07
N LEU A 231 -7.29 10.60 -4.74
CA LEU A 231 -6.62 9.47 -4.10
C LEU A 231 -5.11 9.60 -4.25
N LEU A 232 -4.42 9.77 -3.12
CA LEU A 232 -2.97 9.89 -3.03
C LEU A 232 -2.39 8.66 -2.33
N ASP A 233 -1.83 7.73 -3.09
CA ASP A 233 -1.13 6.56 -2.53
C ASP A 233 0.33 6.88 -2.22
N ALA A 234 0.65 6.95 -0.92
CA ALA A 234 1.98 7.27 -0.41
C ALA A 234 2.98 6.11 -0.47
N GLY A 235 2.49 4.87 -0.61
CA GLY A 235 3.35 3.69 -0.75
C GLY A 235 3.03 2.54 0.20
N GLN A 236 4.05 1.87 0.72
CA GLN A 236 3.97 0.70 1.60
C GLN A 236 3.53 1.10 3.01
N CYS A 237 3.37 0.13 3.91
CA CYS A 237 3.17 0.42 5.34
C CYS A 237 4.27 1.29 5.98
N ASN A 238 5.54 1.10 5.59
CA ASN A 238 6.65 1.97 6.01
C ASN A 238 6.55 3.41 5.44
N ASP A 239 5.81 3.62 4.35
CA ASP A 239 5.56 4.97 3.83
C ASP A 239 4.49 5.74 4.62
N SER A 240 4.00 5.18 5.75
CA SER A 240 3.41 5.97 6.84
C SER A 240 4.31 7.10 7.30
N TYR A 241 5.63 6.95 7.18
CA TYR A 241 6.57 8.04 7.35
C TYR A 241 6.27 9.22 6.40
N SER A 242 5.96 8.95 5.13
CA SER A 242 5.57 10.00 4.18
C SER A 242 4.30 10.72 4.60
N ALA A 243 3.28 9.98 5.05
CA ALA A 243 2.04 10.58 5.55
C ALA A 243 2.28 11.48 6.77
N ILE A 244 3.15 11.06 7.70
CA ILE A 244 3.58 11.87 8.85
C ILE A 244 4.30 13.14 8.39
N GLN A 245 5.24 13.05 7.44
CA GLN A 245 5.97 14.23 6.94
C GLN A 245 5.02 15.24 6.27
N ILE A 246 4.01 14.76 5.55
CA ILE A 246 2.97 15.61 4.95
C ILE A 246 2.19 16.33 6.05
N ALA A 247 1.70 15.60 7.06
CA ALA A 247 0.96 16.18 8.17
C ALA A 247 1.79 17.22 8.95
N LEU A 248 3.04 16.92 9.29
CA LEU A 248 3.95 17.86 9.97
C LEU A 248 4.21 19.12 9.14
N THR A 249 4.34 18.98 7.82
CA THR A 249 4.52 20.14 6.93
C THR A 249 3.28 21.02 6.92
N LEU A 250 2.09 20.43 6.77
CA LEU A 250 0.84 21.17 6.81
C LEU A 250 0.70 21.88 8.16
N SER A 251 0.92 21.19 9.27
CA SER A 251 0.88 21.75 10.63
C SER A 251 1.80 22.97 10.76
N LYS A 252 3.04 22.88 10.26
CA LYS A 252 3.96 24.02 10.22
C LYS A 252 3.45 25.18 9.35
N ALA A 253 2.87 24.90 8.19
CA ALA A 253 2.35 25.92 7.27
C ALA A 253 1.11 26.64 7.81
N PHE A 254 0.29 25.95 8.61
CA PHE A 254 -0.88 26.51 9.27
C PHE A 254 -0.58 27.09 10.67
N GLY A 255 0.61 26.83 11.22
CA GLY A 255 0.98 27.29 12.56
C GLY A 255 0.17 26.63 13.68
N CYS A 256 -0.29 25.40 13.46
CA CYS A 256 -1.12 24.63 14.40
C CYS A 256 -0.49 23.26 14.67
N SER A 257 -1.02 22.51 15.64
CA SER A 257 -0.65 21.12 15.85
C SER A 257 -1.23 20.19 14.78
N VAL A 258 -0.70 18.97 14.66
CA VAL A 258 -1.24 17.95 13.73
C VAL A 258 -2.70 17.62 14.04
N ASN A 259 -3.10 17.67 15.32
CA ASN A 259 -4.47 17.37 15.76
C ASN A 259 -5.49 18.47 15.42
N GLU A 260 -5.01 19.65 15.01
CA GLU A 260 -5.84 20.80 14.59
C GLU A 260 -5.94 20.91 13.07
N LEU A 261 -5.20 20.09 12.32
CA LEU A 261 -5.34 20.03 10.88
C LEU A 261 -6.71 19.47 10.48
N PRO A 262 -7.23 19.84 9.29
CA PRO A 262 -8.38 19.15 8.69
C PRO A 262 -7.94 17.77 8.16
N LEU A 263 -7.51 16.90 9.06
CA LEU A 263 -6.95 15.58 8.80
C LEU A 263 -7.53 14.57 9.80
N SER A 264 -8.10 13.48 9.29
CA SER A 264 -8.59 12.36 10.12
C SER A 264 -7.93 11.04 9.77
N PHE A 265 -7.70 10.21 10.78
CA PHE A 265 -6.99 8.94 10.68
C PHE A 265 -7.97 7.77 10.78
N ILE A 266 -8.25 7.12 9.66
CA ILE A 266 -9.17 5.97 9.54
C ILE A 266 -8.33 4.73 9.20
N LEU A 267 -7.82 4.07 10.24
CA LEU A 267 -6.76 3.07 10.13
C LEU A 267 -7.26 1.64 10.25
N SER A 268 -6.91 0.85 9.25
CA SER A 268 -6.98 -0.61 9.26
C SER A 268 -5.68 -1.21 9.78
N TRP A 269 -5.77 -2.29 10.54
CA TRP A 269 -4.59 -3.04 10.98
C TRP A 269 -4.82 -4.55 10.83
N PHE A 270 -3.72 -5.31 10.85
CA PHE A 270 -3.76 -6.77 10.80
C PHE A 270 -2.57 -7.40 11.54
N GLU A 271 -1.35 -6.98 11.19
CA GLU A 271 -0.11 -7.57 11.72
C GLU A 271 0.77 -6.53 12.44
N GLN A 272 1.99 -6.91 12.80
CA GLN A 272 2.82 -6.19 13.76
C GLN A 272 3.44 -4.90 13.22
N LYS A 273 3.67 -4.78 11.89
CA LYS A 273 4.13 -3.51 11.31
C LYS A 273 3.07 -2.42 11.48
N ALA A 274 1.78 -2.74 11.33
CA ALA A 274 0.71 -1.80 11.63
C ALA A 274 0.71 -1.34 13.09
N VAL A 275 1.06 -2.22 14.04
CA VAL A 275 1.21 -1.86 15.47
C VAL A 275 2.38 -0.89 15.66
N ALA A 276 3.52 -1.12 15.02
CA ALA A 276 4.65 -0.20 15.08
C ALA A 276 4.31 1.20 14.51
N VAL A 277 3.55 1.24 13.40
CA VAL A 277 3.04 2.50 12.83
C VAL A 277 2.10 3.20 13.82
N LEU A 278 1.16 2.46 14.43
CA LEU A 278 0.26 3.03 15.43
C LEU A 278 1.04 3.63 16.61
N LEU A 279 1.99 2.88 17.19
CA LEU A 279 2.82 3.37 18.30
C LEU A 279 3.63 4.61 17.91
N THR A 280 4.09 4.70 16.65
CA THR A 280 4.77 5.90 16.14
C THR A 280 3.83 7.11 16.12
N LEU A 281 2.59 6.95 15.66
CA LEU A 281 1.58 8.02 15.67
C LEU A 281 1.26 8.47 17.11
N LEU A 282 1.09 7.52 18.04
CA LEU A 282 0.87 7.83 19.45
C LEU A 282 2.07 8.56 20.07
N TYR A 283 3.29 8.14 19.76
CA TYR A 283 4.51 8.83 20.21
C TYR A 283 4.58 10.28 19.71
N LEU A 284 4.13 10.53 18.47
CA LEU A 284 4.04 11.87 17.89
C LEU A 284 2.85 12.69 18.42
N GLY A 285 2.06 12.14 19.34
CA GLY A 285 0.92 12.81 19.95
C GLY A 285 -0.31 12.90 19.05
N VAL A 286 -0.42 12.07 18.02
CA VAL A 286 -1.61 12.01 17.17
C VAL A 286 -2.78 11.45 17.98
N GLU A 287 -3.88 12.19 18.00
CA GLU A 287 -5.12 11.83 18.69
C GLU A 287 -6.23 11.44 17.71
N LYS A 288 -7.34 10.90 18.23
CA LYS A 288 -8.60 10.65 17.51
C LYS A 288 -8.46 9.69 16.31
N ILE A 289 -7.56 8.71 16.44
CA ILE A 289 -7.42 7.63 15.45
C ILE A 289 -8.62 6.70 15.56
N LYS A 290 -9.31 6.46 14.44
CA LYS A 290 -10.30 5.39 14.29
C LYS A 290 -9.56 4.12 13.86
N LEU A 291 -9.59 3.07 14.67
CA LEU A 291 -8.86 1.81 14.44
C LEU A 291 -9.83 0.64 14.25
N GLY A 292 -9.64 -0.14 13.19
CA GLY A 292 -10.52 -1.28 12.90
C GLY A 292 -9.88 -2.41 12.07
N PRO A 293 -10.65 -3.47 11.76
CA PRO A 293 -12.09 -3.62 12.03
C PRO A 293 -12.41 -4.07 13.46
N SER A 294 -11.41 -4.40 14.27
CA SER A 294 -11.57 -4.67 15.69
C SER A 294 -10.31 -4.25 16.44
N LEU A 295 -10.41 -3.96 17.73
CA LEU A 295 -9.23 -3.72 18.54
C LEU A 295 -8.31 -4.96 18.62
N PRO A 296 -7.00 -4.79 18.84
CA PRO A 296 -6.10 -5.90 19.05
C PRO A 296 -6.44 -6.71 20.30
N ALA A 297 -6.50 -8.04 20.16
CA ALA A 297 -6.84 -8.94 21.26
C ALA A 297 -5.84 -8.89 22.44
N PHE A 298 -4.62 -8.40 22.20
CA PHE A 298 -3.60 -8.18 23.24
C PHE A 298 -3.81 -6.87 24.03
N THR A 299 -4.87 -6.10 23.74
CA THR A 299 -5.17 -4.85 24.45
C THR A 299 -6.01 -5.15 25.68
N THR A 300 -5.39 -5.08 26.86
CA THR A 300 -6.11 -5.24 28.14
C THR A 300 -6.98 -4.01 28.43
N PRO A 301 -8.01 -4.11 29.30
CA PRO A 301 -8.82 -2.96 29.69
C PRO A 301 -8.01 -1.77 30.23
N ALA A 302 -6.96 -2.04 31.01
CA ALA A 302 -6.09 -0.98 31.54
C ALA A 302 -5.32 -0.25 30.43
N VAL A 303 -4.78 -0.99 29.44
CA VAL A 303 -4.11 -0.39 28.28
C VAL A 303 -5.11 0.39 27.44
N LEU A 304 -6.30 -0.18 27.19
CA LEU A 304 -7.35 0.51 26.44
C LEU A 304 -7.74 1.84 27.08
N ASN A 305 -7.92 1.87 28.40
CA ASN A 305 -8.24 3.11 29.12
C ASN A 305 -7.17 4.17 28.92
N VAL A 306 -5.88 3.81 29.01
CA VAL A 306 -4.79 4.75 28.72
C VAL A 306 -4.86 5.26 27.29
N LEU A 307 -5.11 4.38 26.32
CA LEU A 307 -5.20 4.77 24.91
C LEU A 307 -6.38 5.72 24.63
N VAL A 308 -7.51 5.48 25.27
CA VAL A 308 -8.70 6.34 25.18
C VAL A 308 -8.47 7.67 25.88
N ASP A 309 -7.99 7.67 27.12
CA ASP A 309 -7.83 8.88 27.94
C ASP A 309 -6.74 9.81 27.38
N LYS A 310 -5.64 9.25 26.87
CA LYS A 310 -4.49 10.04 26.39
C LYS A 310 -4.56 10.39 24.93
N PHE A 311 -5.06 9.49 24.08
CA PHE A 311 -5.00 9.64 22.63
C PHE A 311 -6.36 9.68 21.97
N LYS A 312 -7.45 9.51 22.74
CA LYS A 312 -8.82 9.50 22.20
C LYS A 312 -8.98 8.49 21.06
N ILE A 313 -8.24 7.37 21.12
CA ILE A 313 -8.37 6.32 20.11
C ILE A 313 -9.77 5.73 20.20
N GLY A 314 -10.39 5.47 19.05
CA GLY A 314 -11.72 4.91 18.97
C GLY A 314 -11.79 3.71 18.02
N PRO A 315 -12.70 2.76 18.24
CA PRO A 315 -13.05 1.80 17.20
C PRO A 315 -13.75 2.52 16.03
N ILE A 316 -13.70 1.91 14.85
CA ILE A 316 -14.64 2.27 13.77
C ILE A 316 -16.08 1.93 14.18
N THR A 317 -17.06 2.68 13.69
CA THR A 317 -18.49 2.50 13.93
C THR A 317 -19.25 2.32 12.61
N SER A 318 -20.29 3.13 12.33
CA SER A 318 -20.85 3.23 10.99
C SER A 318 -20.12 4.30 10.17
N VAL A 319 -20.13 4.13 8.85
CA VAL A 319 -19.48 5.10 7.94
C VAL A 319 -20.07 6.49 8.11
N GLU A 320 -21.40 6.60 8.27
CA GLU A 320 -22.09 7.88 8.48
C GLU A 320 -21.63 8.58 9.76
N ALA A 321 -21.56 7.84 10.87
CA ALA A 321 -21.19 8.40 12.17
C ALA A 321 -19.74 8.84 12.19
N ASP A 322 -18.82 8.01 11.67
CA ASP A 322 -17.40 8.34 11.65
C ASP A 322 -17.08 9.48 10.67
N LEU A 323 -17.79 9.59 9.54
CA LEU A 323 -17.68 10.74 8.64
C LEU A 323 -18.21 12.03 9.27
N ALA A 324 -19.36 11.96 9.97
CA ALA A 324 -19.93 13.10 10.67
C ALA A 324 -18.97 13.62 11.75
N GLU A 325 -18.46 12.72 12.59
CA GLU A 325 -17.48 13.05 13.64
C GLU A 325 -16.21 13.67 13.05
N ALA A 326 -15.65 13.08 11.99
CA ALA A 326 -14.44 13.59 11.35
C ALA A 326 -14.61 14.98 10.73
N LEU A 327 -15.82 15.30 10.24
CA LEU A 327 -16.15 16.60 9.64
C LEU A 327 -16.72 17.60 10.66
N GLY A 328 -16.78 17.25 11.95
CA GLY A 328 -17.30 18.10 13.02
C GLY A 328 -18.80 18.40 12.90
N LYS A 329 -19.59 17.41 12.45
CA LYS A 329 -21.05 17.48 12.29
C LYS A 329 -21.79 16.71 13.37
#